data_AF-Q1ZPA2-F1
#
_entry.id   AF-Q1ZPA2-F1
#
_cell.length_a   1.000
_cell.length_b   1.000
_cell.length_c   1.000
_cell.angle_alpha   90.00
_cell.angle_beta   90.00
_cell.angle_gamma   90.00
#
_symmetry.space_group_name_H-M   'P 1'
#
loop_
_entity.id
_entity.type
_entity.pdbx_description
1 polymer ?
#
loop_
_entity_poly.entity_id
_entity_poly.type
_entity_poly.pdbx_seq_one_letter_code
_entity_poly.pdbx_strand_id
1 'polypeptide(L)'
;MDLYKSISDKIKEIDIEKINDENKVKDFLKVFKNNLFFLNYTSNLRKDIVINEKKPSKLLPFVKVYSNKNIDYQQIRTSSSASDFVRVLLAYYISMTSSKNYPGFSVFDEPGQHSMDLTTLNNLIHLAKRQDKQFIFAISKDTKKDTNGTLNITSILDGIDVNDFNLIEIETQKCISRIS
;
A
#
# COMPACT_ATOMS: atom_id res chain seq x y z
N MET A 1 -43.52 -24.57 -9.87
CA MET A 1 -42.31 -24.98 -10.60
C MET A 1 -41.37 -23.79 -10.82
N ASP A 2 -41.92 -22.59 -11.02
CA ASP A 2 -41.16 -21.36 -11.30
C ASP A 2 -40.33 -20.82 -10.13
N LEU A 3 -40.81 -20.96 -8.88
CA LEU A 3 -40.06 -20.53 -7.70
C LEU A 3 -38.78 -21.34 -7.49
N TYR A 4 -38.84 -22.66 -7.67
CA TYR A 4 -37.68 -23.53 -7.52
C TYR A 4 -36.61 -23.24 -8.58
N LYS A 5 -37.04 -23.02 -9.83
CA LYS A 5 -36.14 -22.63 -10.93
C LYS A 5 -35.49 -21.27 -10.64
N SER A 6 -36.27 -20.27 -10.22
CA SER A 6 -35.74 -18.94 -9.86
C SER A 6 -34.74 -18.99 -8.70
N ILE A 7 -34.98 -19.80 -7.67
CA ILE A 7 -34.02 -19.99 -6.56
C ILE A 7 -32.74 -20.67 -7.07
N SER A 8 -32.87 -21.71 -7.90
CA SER A 8 -31.70 -22.40 -8.47
C SER A 8 -30.85 -21.48 -9.32
N ASP A 9 -31.47 -20.60 -10.11
CA ASP A 9 -30.75 -19.64 -10.95
C ASP A 9 -30.01 -18.60 -10.10
N LYS A 10 -30.64 -18.07 -9.03
CA LYS A 10 -29.97 -17.17 -8.08
C LYS A 10 -28.78 -17.80 -7.36
N ILE A 11 -28.86 -19.09 -7.01
CA ILE A 11 -27.74 -19.80 -6.39
C ILE A 11 -26.55 -19.86 -7.36
N LYS A 12 -26.79 -20.17 -8.64
CA LYS A 12 -25.74 -20.18 -9.66
C LYS A 12 -25.11 -18.79 -9.85
N GLU A 13 -25.91 -17.73 -9.86
CA GLU A 13 -25.40 -16.36 -9.92
C GLU A 13 -24.47 -16.04 -8.75
N ILE A 14 -24.84 -16.43 -7.52
CA ILE A 14 -24.00 -16.25 -6.32
C ILE A 14 -22.67 -17.00 -6.46
N ASP A 15 -22.69 -18.23 -6.98
CA ASP A 15 -21.47 -19.02 -7.19
C ASP A 15 -20.54 -18.36 -8.22
N ILE A 16 -21.09 -17.80 -9.31
CA ILE A 16 -20.33 -17.05 -10.31
C ILE A 16 -19.70 -15.80 -9.70
N GLU A 17 -20.46 -15.01 -8.95
CA GLU A 17 -19.95 -13.81 -8.29
C GLU A 17 -18.86 -14.13 -7.26
N LYS A 18 -18.99 -15.23 -6.53
CA LYS A 18 -17.96 -15.70 -5.61
C LYS A 18 -16.64 -15.99 -6.33
N ILE A 19 -16.69 -16.70 -7.48
CA ILE A 19 -15.49 -16.97 -8.29
C ILE A 19 -14.86 -15.67 -8.81
N ASN A 20 -15.70 -14.72 -9.25
CA ASN A 20 -15.23 -13.41 -9.68
C ASN A 20 -14.50 -12.65 -8.56
N ASP A 21 -15.05 -12.67 -7.34
CA ASP A 21 -14.41 -12.04 -6.18
C ASP A 21 -13.10 -12.72 -5.79
N GLU A 22 -13.02 -14.05 -5.84
CA GLU A 22 -11.77 -14.79 -5.61
C GLU A 22 -10.68 -14.40 -6.62
N ASN A 23 -11.04 -14.20 -7.89
CA ASN A 23 -10.11 -13.74 -8.91
C ASN A 23 -9.63 -12.31 -8.64
N LYS A 24 -10.52 -11.39 -8.25
CA LYS A 24 -10.14 -10.02 -7.85
C LYS A 24 -9.14 -10.02 -6.69
N VAL A 25 -9.34 -10.89 -5.69
CA VAL A 25 -8.42 -11.01 -4.54
C VAL A 25 -7.05 -11.55 -4.99
N LYS A 26 -7.01 -12.52 -5.92
CA LYS A 26 -5.75 -13.04 -6.48
C LYS A 26 -5.00 -11.97 -7.27
N ASP A 27 -5.70 -11.20 -8.09
CA ASP A 27 -5.12 -10.10 -8.86
C ASP A 27 -4.59 -9.01 -7.93
N PHE A 28 -5.37 -8.62 -6.91
CA PHE A 28 -4.94 -7.70 -5.87
C PHE A 28 -3.67 -8.20 -5.16
N LEU A 29 -3.63 -9.47 -4.74
CA LEU A 29 -2.45 -10.06 -4.09
C LEU A 29 -1.20 -10.00 -5.00
N LYS A 30 -1.37 -10.20 -6.31
CA LYS A 30 -0.26 -10.09 -7.27
C LYS A 30 0.28 -8.66 -7.33
N VAL A 31 -0.60 -7.67 -7.45
CA VAL A 31 -0.25 -6.24 -7.47
C VAL A 31 0.40 -5.82 -6.14
N PHE A 32 -0.21 -6.22 -5.02
CA PHE A 32 0.31 -5.97 -3.67
C PHE A 32 1.72 -6.51 -3.50
N LYS A 33 1.98 -7.77 -3.86
CA LYS A 33 3.34 -8.33 -3.80
C LYS A 33 4.30 -7.57 -4.70
N ASN A 34 3.92 -7.22 -5.93
CA ASN A 34 4.79 -6.45 -6.82
C ASN A 34 5.22 -5.12 -6.17
N ASN A 35 4.25 -4.37 -5.65
CA ASN A 35 4.49 -3.09 -5.00
C ASN A 35 5.32 -3.25 -3.73
N LEU A 36 5.01 -4.24 -2.89
CA LEU A 36 5.71 -4.48 -1.64
C LEU A 36 7.20 -4.78 -1.82
N PHE A 37 7.54 -5.65 -2.77
CA PHE A 37 8.95 -5.96 -3.06
C PHE A 37 9.65 -4.84 -3.83
N PHE A 38 8.91 -4.04 -4.60
CA PHE A 38 9.45 -2.81 -5.20
C PHE A 38 9.80 -1.76 -4.13
N LEU A 39 9.08 -1.75 -3.00
CA LEU A 39 9.40 -0.92 -1.83
C LEU A 39 10.51 -1.52 -0.94
N ASN A 40 11.29 -2.50 -1.41
CA ASN A 40 12.40 -3.12 -0.69
C ASN A 40 12.02 -3.81 0.63
N TYR A 41 10.84 -4.43 0.69
CA TYR A 41 10.45 -5.28 1.83
C TYR A 41 11.33 -6.54 1.91
N THR A 42 11.80 -6.90 3.12
CA THR A 42 12.74 -8.02 3.32
C THR A 42 12.34 -9.02 4.39
N SER A 43 11.39 -8.67 5.27
CA SER A 43 11.05 -9.49 6.45
C SER A 43 10.56 -10.90 6.14
N ASN A 44 9.89 -11.10 5.00
CA ASN A 44 9.30 -12.40 4.63
C ASN A 44 9.43 -12.68 3.13
N LEU A 45 9.44 -13.96 2.75
CA LEU A 45 9.54 -14.34 1.35
C LEU A 45 8.25 -14.04 0.59
N ARG A 46 8.41 -13.65 -0.68
CA ARG A 46 7.30 -13.30 -1.57
C ARG A 46 6.23 -14.38 -1.70
N LYS A 47 6.64 -15.65 -1.72
CA LYS A 47 5.72 -16.80 -1.83
C LYS A 47 4.85 -17.01 -0.58
N ASP A 48 5.34 -16.56 0.58
CA ASP A 48 4.71 -16.83 1.88
C ASP A 48 3.67 -15.76 2.24
N ILE A 49 3.74 -14.59 1.61
CA ILE A 49 2.74 -13.53 1.76
C ILE A 49 1.41 -13.96 1.13
N VAL A 50 0.31 -13.78 1.84
CA VAL A 50 -1.05 -14.09 1.38
C VAL A 50 -2.05 -13.04 1.84
N ILE A 51 -3.24 -13.05 1.23
CA ILE A 51 -4.41 -12.37 1.78
C ILE A 51 -5.21 -13.37 2.62
N ASN A 52 -5.59 -12.98 3.82
CA ASN A 52 -6.40 -13.82 4.69
C ASN A 52 -7.85 -13.89 4.20
N GLU A 53 -8.39 -15.10 4.12
CA GLU A 53 -9.76 -15.37 3.67
C GLU A 53 -10.76 -15.49 4.84
N LYS A 54 -10.26 -15.65 6.07
CA LYS A 54 -11.07 -15.91 7.26
C LYS A 54 -11.36 -14.64 8.06
N LYS A 55 -12.57 -14.53 8.61
CA LYS A 55 -12.91 -13.48 9.60
C LYS A 55 -12.13 -13.71 10.91
N PRO A 56 -11.84 -12.66 11.70
CA PRO A 56 -12.26 -11.26 11.53
C PRO A 56 -11.39 -10.44 10.56
N SER A 57 -10.15 -10.85 10.30
CA SER A 57 -9.17 -10.10 9.50
C SER A 57 -9.20 -10.45 8.00
N LYS A 58 -10.39 -10.64 7.42
CA LYS A 58 -10.53 -10.98 6.01
C LYS A 58 -9.96 -9.85 5.14
N LEU A 59 -9.33 -10.19 4.03
CA LEU A 59 -8.69 -9.28 3.07
C LEU A 59 -7.40 -8.60 3.55
N LEU A 60 -6.96 -8.83 4.79
CA LEU A 60 -5.70 -8.29 5.29
C LEU A 60 -4.50 -9.19 4.93
N PRO A 61 -3.29 -8.61 4.77
CA PRO A 61 -2.08 -9.36 4.46
C PRO A 61 -1.57 -10.18 5.65
N PHE A 62 -1.21 -11.44 5.38
CA PHE A 62 -0.70 -12.43 6.32
C PHE A 62 0.54 -13.13 5.74
N VAL A 63 1.25 -13.87 6.59
CA VAL A 63 2.40 -14.68 6.21
C VAL A 63 2.18 -16.14 6.59
N LYS A 64 2.47 -17.04 5.65
CA LYS A 64 2.54 -18.48 5.89
C LYS A 64 3.78 -18.81 6.70
N VAL A 65 3.60 -19.49 7.81
CA VAL A 65 4.67 -19.97 8.69
C VAL A 65 4.67 -21.49 8.66
N TYR A 66 5.84 -22.07 8.42
CA TYR A 66 6.01 -23.52 8.30
C TYR A 66 6.59 -24.07 9.59
N SER A 67 5.86 -24.94 10.29
CA SER A 67 6.34 -25.61 11.51
C SER A 67 6.08 -27.10 11.41
N ASN A 68 7.15 -27.91 11.47
CA ASN A 68 7.12 -29.38 11.62
C ASN A 68 5.94 -30.08 10.90
N LYS A 69 5.75 -29.78 9.60
CA LYS A 69 4.73 -30.32 8.66
C LYS A 69 3.35 -29.65 8.63
N ASN A 70 3.09 -28.63 9.45
CA ASN A 70 1.88 -27.81 9.39
C ASN A 70 2.17 -26.41 8.82
N ILE A 71 1.17 -25.85 8.13
CA ILE A 71 1.18 -24.46 7.66
C ILE A 71 0.28 -23.67 8.60
N ASP A 72 0.86 -22.70 9.29
CA ASP A 72 0.15 -21.71 10.08
C ASP A 72 0.17 -20.34 9.38
N TYR A 73 -0.68 -19.42 9.85
CA TYR A 73 -0.83 -18.09 9.28
C TYR A 73 -0.72 -17.03 10.37
N GLN A 74 0.27 -16.15 10.24
CA GLN A 74 0.48 -15.05 11.16
C GLN A 74 0.18 -13.71 10.49
N GLN A 75 -0.26 -12.74 11.28
CA GLN A 75 -0.41 -11.38 10.79
C GLN A 75 0.95 -10.86 10.33
N ILE A 76 1.00 -10.27 9.14
CA ILE A 76 2.26 -9.76 8.60
C ILE A 76 2.91 -8.70 9.51
N ARG A 77 2.08 -8.00 10.31
CA ARG A 77 2.54 -7.05 11.34
C ARG A 77 3.45 -7.69 12.38
N THR A 78 3.11 -8.88 12.87
CA THR A 78 3.87 -9.56 13.93
C THR A 78 5.10 -10.28 13.39
N SER A 79 5.13 -10.55 12.08
CA SER A 79 6.25 -11.21 11.40
C SER A 79 7.16 -10.24 10.65
N SER A 80 7.02 -8.92 10.83
CA SER A 80 7.82 -7.90 10.13
C SER A 80 8.46 -6.91 11.09
N SER A 81 9.58 -6.30 10.68
CA SER A 81 10.14 -5.15 11.37
C SER A 81 9.18 -3.95 11.31
N ALA A 82 9.38 -2.94 12.15
CA ALA A 82 8.55 -1.73 12.14
C ALA A 82 8.58 -1.01 10.78
N SER A 83 9.76 -0.87 10.16
CA SER A 83 9.93 -0.23 8.85
C SER A 83 9.32 -1.06 7.72
N ASP A 84 9.42 -2.39 7.79
CA ASP A 84 8.78 -3.27 6.80
C ASP A 84 7.26 -3.32 6.96
N PHE A 85 6.74 -3.18 8.18
CA PHE A 85 5.31 -3.04 8.38
C PHE A 85 4.77 -1.75 7.76
N VAL A 86 5.52 -0.64 7.82
CA VAL A 86 5.16 0.59 7.08
C VAL A 86 5.15 0.34 5.57
N ARG A 87 6.15 -0.35 5.02
CA ARG A 87 6.17 -0.75 3.60
C ARG A 87 4.96 -1.60 3.22
N VAL A 88 4.52 -2.50 4.11
CA VAL A 88 3.28 -3.27 3.93
C VAL A 88 2.06 -2.36 3.83
N LEU A 89 1.92 -1.37 4.72
CA LEU A 89 0.81 -0.42 4.68
C LEU A 89 0.82 0.38 3.37
N LEU A 90 1.97 0.98 3.02
CA LEU A 90 2.14 1.75 1.79
C LEU A 90 1.83 0.91 0.54
N ALA A 91 2.40 -0.29 0.44
CA ALA A 91 2.16 -1.21 -0.67
C ALA A 91 0.69 -1.64 -0.75
N TYR A 92 0.03 -1.86 0.39
CA TYR A 92 -1.38 -2.24 0.42
C TYR A 92 -2.27 -1.10 -0.09
N TYR A 93 -2.08 0.11 0.43
CA TYR A 93 -2.86 1.28 0.02
C TYR A 93 -2.64 1.65 -1.45
N ILE A 94 -1.40 1.67 -1.92
CA ILE A 94 -1.14 1.97 -3.33
C ILE A 94 -1.69 0.89 -4.26
N SER A 95 -1.75 -0.37 -3.82
CA SER A 95 -2.37 -1.45 -4.61
C SER A 95 -3.90 -1.33 -4.69
N MET A 96 -4.53 -0.71 -3.68
CA MET A 96 -5.97 -0.42 -3.74
C MET A 96 -6.31 0.64 -4.80
N THR A 97 -5.35 1.46 -5.22
CA THR A 97 -5.56 2.50 -6.24
C THR A 97 -5.91 1.92 -7.61
N SER A 98 -5.53 0.67 -7.88
CA SER A 98 -5.87 -0.05 -9.10
C SER A 98 -7.33 -0.55 -9.13
N SER A 99 -8.08 -0.38 -8.04
CA SER A 99 -9.51 -0.74 -7.98
C SER A 99 -10.38 0.27 -8.73
N LYS A 100 -11.42 -0.23 -9.40
CA LYS A 100 -12.43 0.62 -10.07
C LYS A 100 -13.18 1.55 -9.12
N ASN A 101 -13.31 1.16 -7.85
CA ASN A 101 -14.07 1.92 -6.85
C ASN A 101 -13.19 2.89 -6.05
N TYR A 102 -11.95 3.12 -6.50
CA TYR A 102 -11.01 3.97 -5.80
C TYR A 102 -11.31 5.47 -6.00
N PRO A 103 -11.30 6.32 -4.97
CA PRO A 103 -11.75 7.73 -5.02
C PRO A 103 -11.02 8.66 -6.01
N GLY A 104 -9.90 8.23 -6.59
CA GLY A 104 -9.14 9.02 -7.54
C GLY A 104 -7.85 9.62 -6.96
N PHE A 105 -7.71 9.68 -5.63
CA PHE A 105 -6.54 10.29 -4.98
C PHE A 105 -6.14 9.66 -3.64
N SER A 106 -4.85 9.75 -3.30
CA SER A 106 -4.24 9.39 -2.00
C SER A 106 -3.54 10.58 -1.38
N VAL A 107 -3.59 10.67 -0.04
CA VAL A 107 -2.73 11.54 0.74
C VAL A 107 -1.87 10.69 1.66
N PHE A 108 -0.56 10.89 1.60
CA PHE A 108 0.42 10.28 2.49
C PHE A 108 1.01 11.35 3.37
N ASP A 109 0.73 11.26 4.67
CA ASP A 109 1.32 12.12 5.69
C ASP A 109 2.56 11.45 6.25
N GLU A 110 3.69 12.14 6.13
CA GLU A 110 5.02 11.70 6.57
C GLU A 110 5.34 10.22 6.24
N PRO A 111 5.30 9.81 4.95
CA PRO A 111 5.55 8.42 4.55
C PRO A 111 6.95 7.91 4.93
N GLY A 112 7.88 8.80 5.27
CA GLY A 112 9.25 8.49 5.72
C GLY A 112 9.44 8.37 7.24
N GLN A 113 8.44 8.64 8.09
CA GLN A 113 8.62 8.94 9.53
C GLN A 113 9.06 7.77 10.44
N HIS A 114 9.42 6.60 9.90
CA HIS A 114 9.72 5.40 10.68
C HIS A 114 11.01 4.68 10.23
N SER A 115 12.10 5.44 10.09
CA SER A 115 13.40 4.93 9.61
C SER A 115 13.31 4.29 8.23
N MET A 116 12.42 4.79 7.38
CA MET A 116 12.32 4.37 5.99
C MET A 116 13.45 5.04 5.20
N ASP A 117 14.18 4.26 4.42
CA ASP A 117 15.28 4.78 3.62
C ASP A 117 14.77 5.63 2.45
N LEU A 118 15.58 6.60 2.04
CA LEU A 118 15.32 7.49 0.90
C LEU A 118 14.88 6.72 -0.36
N THR A 119 15.51 5.56 -0.60
CA THR A 119 15.17 4.67 -1.72
C THR A 119 13.72 4.20 -1.68
N THR A 120 13.20 3.82 -0.52
CA THR A 120 11.80 3.37 -0.42
C THR A 120 10.85 4.52 -0.72
N LEU A 121 11.16 5.74 -0.27
CA LEU A 121 10.33 6.91 -0.55
C LEU A 121 10.36 7.30 -2.04
N ASN A 122 11.54 7.27 -2.66
CA ASN A 122 11.69 7.42 -4.12
C ASN A 122 10.87 6.35 -4.86
N ASN A 123 11.00 5.07 -4.47
CA ASN A 123 10.24 3.97 -5.05
C ASN A 123 8.72 4.17 -4.87
N LEU A 124 8.27 4.69 -3.74
CA LEU A 124 6.86 5.00 -3.51
C LEU A 124 6.34 6.04 -4.50
N ILE A 125 7.11 7.11 -4.75
CA ILE A 125 6.76 8.15 -5.72
C ILE A 125 6.76 7.58 -7.14
N HIS A 126 7.72 6.74 -7.50
CA HIS A 126 7.72 6.03 -8.79
C HIS A 126 6.51 5.11 -8.96
N LEU A 127 6.08 4.43 -7.90
CA LEU A 127 4.84 3.64 -7.95
C LEU A 127 3.61 4.53 -8.13
N ALA A 128 3.57 5.67 -7.44
CA ALA A 128 2.46 6.63 -7.53
C ALA A 128 2.35 7.21 -8.95
N LYS A 129 3.48 7.63 -9.55
CA LYS A 129 3.54 8.11 -10.94
C LYS A 129 2.99 7.12 -11.96
N ARG A 130 3.15 5.81 -11.72
CA ARG A 130 2.64 4.76 -12.63
C ARG A 130 1.12 4.57 -12.55
N GLN A 131 0.47 5.15 -11.55
CA GLN A 131 -0.99 5.06 -11.41
C GLN A 131 -1.63 6.29 -12.05
N ASP A 132 -2.75 6.08 -12.72
CA ASP A 132 -3.59 7.15 -13.26
C ASP A 132 -4.49 7.75 -12.15
N LYS A 133 -3.85 8.26 -11.08
CA LYS A 133 -4.47 8.78 -9.85
C LYS A 133 -3.63 9.91 -9.27
N GLN A 134 -4.26 10.81 -8.51
CA GLN A 134 -3.55 11.90 -7.84
C GLN A 134 -2.92 11.42 -6.53
N PHE A 135 -1.67 11.77 -6.29
CA PHE A 135 -0.98 11.49 -5.03
C PHE A 135 -0.45 12.77 -4.43
N ILE A 136 -0.71 12.94 -3.13
CA ILE A 136 -0.23 14.07 -2.35
C ILE A 136 0.67 13.50 -1.26
N PHE A 137 1.92 13.93 -1.24
CA PHE A 137 2.90 13.52 -0.24
C PHE A 137 3.23 14.74 0.62
N ALA A 138 2.89 14.69 1.91
CA ALA A 138 3.37 15.65 2.90
C ALA A 138 4.63 15.07 3.52
N ILE A 139 5.77 15.71 3.27
CA ILE A 139 7.09 15.26 3.73
C ILE A 139 7.76 16.41 4.47
N SER A 140 8.14 16.18 5.72
CA SER A 140 8.89 17.15 6.50
C SER A 140 10.26 17.43 5.88
N LYS A 141 10.60 18.72 5.83
CA LYS A 141 11.95 19.19 5.47
C LYS A 141 12.77 19.32 6.74
N ASP A 142 13.82 18.51 6.88
CA ASP A 142 14.73 18.61 8.03
C ASP A 142 15.67 19.82 7.86
N THR A 143 15.50 20.86 8.67
CA THR A 143 16.18 22.16 8.50
C THR A 143 17.52 22.27 9.24
N LYS A 144 18.04 21.19 9.84
CA LYS A 144 19.30 21.20 10.59
C LYS A 144 20.46 20.62 9.75
N LYS A 145 21.35 21.54 9.34
CA LYS A 145 22.73 21.42 8.82
C LYS A 145 23.25 20.01 8.50
N ASP A 146 23.65 19.83 7.24
CA ASP A 146 24.63 18.86 6.73
C ASP A 146 25.64 18.41 7.79
N THR A 147 25.82 17.10 8.00
CA THR A 147 26.77 16.37 7.16
C THR A 147 26.43 14.90 6.86
N ASN A 148 25.33 14.32 7.35
CA ASN A 148 24.95 12.92 7.06
C ASN A 148 23.46 12.56 7.32
N GLY A 149 22.54 13.53 7.32
CA GLY A 149 21.16 13.31 7.81
C GLY A 149 20.09 14.22 7.21
N THR A 150 20.17 14.53 5.92
CA THR A 150 19.20 15.39 5.24
C THR A 150 18.43 14.59 4.20
N LEU A 151 17.10 14.58 4.27
CA LEU A 151 16.25 14.17 3.16
C LEU A 151 16.38 15.25 2.06
N ASN A 152 17.37 15.10 1.17
CA ASN A 152 17.46 15.99 0.03
C ASN A 152 16.27 15.67 -0.89
N ILE A 153 15.32 16.61 -0.99
CA ILE A 153 14.13 16.48 -1.86
C ILE A 153 14.56 16.14 -3.29
N THR A 154 15.72 16.62 -3.76
CA THR A 154 16.24 16.25 -5.08
C THR A 154 16.59 14.76 -5.19
N SER A 155 17.11 14.15 -4.13
CA SER A 155 17.39 12.71 -4.08
C SER A 155 16.11 11.87 -4.03
N ILE A 156 15.07 12.37 -3.35
CA ILE A 156 13.76 11.71 -3.31
C ILE A 156 13.09 11.73 -4.69
N LEU A 157 13.25 12.82 -5.43
CA LEU A 157 12.65 13.03 -6.75
C LEU A 157 13.54 12.53 -7.90
N ASP A 158 14.65 11.85 -7.60
CA ASP A 158 15.55 11.35 -8.63
C ASP A 158 14.83 10.41 -9.62
N GLY A 159 15.04 10.67 -10.91
CA GLY A 159 14.37 9.96 -12.01
C GLY A 159 12.90 10.32 -12.25
N ILE A 160 12.34 11.33 -11.58
CA ILE A 160 10.99 11.86 -11.85
C ILE A 160 11.09 13.10 -12.75
N ASP A 161 10.28 13.19 -13.81
CA ASP A 161 10.25 14.36 -14.69
C ASP A 161 9.60 15.54 -13.94
N VAL A 162 10.11 16.75 -14.16
CA VAL A 162 9.60 17.98 -13.55
C VAL A 162 8.12 18.23 -13.91
N ASN A 163 7.65 17.70 -15.04
CA ASN A 163 6.26 17.81 -15.46
C ASN A 163 5.32 16.80 -14.77
N ASP A 164 5.85 15.78 -14.08
CA ASP A 164 5.06 14.72 -13.45
C ASP A 164 4.64 15.08 -12.01
N PHE A 165 5.12 16.17 -11.44
CA PHE A 165 4.81 16.56 -10.06
C PHE A 165 4.70 18.07 -9.88
N ASN A 166 3.98 18.46 -8.82
CA ASN A 166 3.94 19.82 -8.32
C ASN A 166 4.57 19.83 -6.93
N LEU A 167 5.71 20.52 -6.78
CA LEU A 167 6.36 20.70 -5.48
C LEU A 167 5.88 21.99 -4.84
N ILE A 168 5.30 21.89 -3.64
CA ILE A 168 4.85 23.02 -2.84
C ILE A 168 5.68 23.04 -1.56
N GLU A 169 6.49 24.08 -1.38
CA GLU A 169 7.20 24.31 -0.14
C GLU A 169 6.33 25.13 0.81
N ILE A 170 6.01 24.57 1.97
CA ILE A 170 5.22 25.24 3.01
C ILE A 170 6.19 25.96 3.96
N GLU A 171 6.27 27.28 3.87
CA GLU A 171 7.07 28.10 4.79
C GLU A 171 6.39 28.29 6.16
N THR A 172 7.17 28.71 7.17
CA THR A 172 6.82 28.81 8.60
C THR A 172 5.75 29.85 8.98
N GLN A 173 4.94 30.35 8.05
CA GLN A 173 3.79 31.16 8.41
C GLN A 173 2.76 30.26 9.11
N LYS A 174 2.67 30.40 10.44
CA LYS A 174 1.72 29.67 11.30
C LYS A 174 0.32 29.74 10.70
N CYS A 175 -0.16 28.62 10.16
CA CYS A 175 -1.45 28.54 9.46
C CYS A 175 -2.66 28.55 10.42
N ILE A 176 -2.44 28.67 11.73
CA ILE A 176 -3.49 28.80 12.74
C ILE A 176 -3.48 30.25 13.25
N SER A 177 -4.28 31.11 12.61
CA SER A 177 -4.69 32.37 13.22
C SER A 177 -5.90 32.12 14.11
N ARG A 178 -5.90 32.67 15.33
CA ARG A 178 -7.10 32.71 16.18
C ARG A 178 -8.20 33.40 15.38
N ILE A 179 -9.38 32.79 15.30
CA ILE A 179 -10.58 33.51 14.86
C ILE A 179 -10.81 34.58 15.94
N SER A 180 -10.53 35.83 15.60
CA SER A 180 -10.82 37.01 16.42
C SER A 180 -12.32 37.27 16.46
#